data_AF-A0A937CJ86-F1
#
_entry.id   AF-A0A937CJ86-F1
#
_cell.length_a   1.000
_cell.length_b   1.000
_cell.length_c   1.000
_cell.angle_alpha   90.00
_cell.angle_beta   90.00
_cell.angle_gamma   90.00
#
_symmetry.space_group_name_H-M   'P 1'
#
loop_
_entity.id
_entity.type
_entity.pdbx_description
1 polymer ?
#
loop_
_entity_poly.entity_id
_entity_poly.type
_entity_poly.pdbx_seq_one_letter_code
_entity_poly.pdbx_strand_id
1 'polypeptide(L)' 'MKLLKAFPHFNKSGGNKCPICLTNDDEKTILVPIDGTEDDGLVECEQIHLNCISLRINKGIGYIYQVVKNEPNN' A
#
# COMPACT_ATOMS: atom_id res chain seq x y z
N MET A 1 -10.05 9.07 -14.18
CA MET A 1 -9.74 8.08 -13.12
C MET A 1 -8.41 7.43 -13.45
N LYS A 2 -7.33 7.79 -12.75
CA LYS A 2 -6.02 7.13 -12.94
C LYS A 2 -6.12 5.78 -12.22
N LEU A 3 -5.99 4.68 -12.95
CA LEU A 3 -5.87 3.36 -12.35
C LEU A 3 -4.54 3.32 -11.60
N LEU A 4 -4.53 2.78 -10.38
CA LEU A 4 -3.30 2.45 -9.66
C LEU A 4 -2.43 1.59 -10.56
N LYS A 5 -1.21 2.05 -10.86
CA LYS A 5 -0.28 1.31 -11.71
C LYS A 5 0.30 0.16 -10.90
N ALA A 6 0.09 -1.06 -11.39
CA ALA A 6 0.80 -2.22 -10.88
C ALA A 6 2.20 -2.32 -11.51
N PHE A 7 3.17 -2.65 -10.67
CA PHE A 7 4.55 -2.94 -11.01
C PHE A 7 4.78 -4.45 -10.93
N PRO A 8 5.58 -5.02 -11.83
CA PRO A 8 5.83 -6.47 -11.85
C PRO A 8 6.61 -6.99 -10.64
N HIS A 9 7.39 -6.12 -9.98
CA HIS A 9 8.32 -6.48 -8.92
C HIS A 9 8.19 -5.55 -7.71
N PHE A 10 8.51 -6.08 -6.52
CA PHE A 10 8.59 -5.31 -5.27
C PHE A 10 9.98 -4.68 -5.15
N ASN A 11 10.06 -3.40 -4.76
CA ASN A 11 11.34 -2.73 -4.57
C ASN A 11 11.95 -3.13 -3.22
N LYS A 12 13.02 -3.94 -3.26
CA LYS A 12 13.72 -4.43 -2.06
C LYS A 12 14.82 -3.49 -1.55
N SER A 13 15.12 -2.42 -2.28
CA SER A 13 16.11 -1.43 -1.83
C SER A 13 15.68 -0.80 -0.51
N GLY A 14 16.64 -0.49 0.37
CA GLY A 14 16.38 0.15 1.65
C GLY A 14 15.75 -0.74 2.73
N GLY A 15 15.59 -2.05 2.49
CA GLY A 15 15.00 -2.96 3.48
C GLY A 15 13.49 -2.84 3.62
N ASN A 16 12.82 -2.21 2.65
CA ASN A 16 11.37 -2.06 2.63
C ASN A 16 10.66 -3.41 2.69
N LYS A 17 9.53 -3.43 3.39
CA LYS A 17 8.65 -4.59 3.54
C LYS A 17 7.23 -4.17 3.22
N CYS A 18 6.46 -5.09 2.64
CA CYS A 18 5.02 -4.87 2.46
C CYS A 18 4.38 -4.67 3.85
N PRO A 19 3.61 -3.60 4.06
CA PRO A 19 3.06 -3.27 5.38
C PRO A 19 1.98 -4.25 5.87
N ILE A 20 1.54 -5.19 5.01
CA ILE A 20 0.50 -6.17 5.32
C ILE A 20 1.10 -7.50 5.80
N CYS A 21 2.05 -8.07 5.04
CA CYS A 21 2.66 -9.36 5.35
C CYS A 21 4.03 -9.25 6.03
N LEU A 22 4.62 -8.05 6.07
CA LEU A 22 5.94 -7.76 6.65
C LEU A 22 7.10 -8.50 5.98
N THR A 23 6.91 -8.97 4.74
CA THR A 23 7.97 -9.58 3.90
C THR A 23 8.38 -8.64 2.77
N ASN A 24 9.50 -8.92 2.13
CA ASN A 24 10.00 -8.22 0.95
C ASN A 24 10.05 -9.17 -0.26
N ASP A 25 9.09 -10.08 -0.36
CA ASP A 25 9.00 -11.05 -1.44
C ASP A 25 8.90 -10.34 -2.80
N ASP A 26 9.52 -10.91 -3.83
CA ASP A 26 9.47 -10.32 -5.17
C ASP A 26 8.15 -10.69 -5.84
N GLU A 27 7.13 -9.85 -5.65
CA GLU A 27 5.81 -10.04 -6.23
C GLU A 27 5.28 -8.76 -6.88
N LYS A 28 4.24 -8.94 -7.69
CA LYS A 28 3.49 -7.85 -8.29
C LYS A 28 2.98 -6.90 -7.21
N THR A 29 3.22 -5.61 -7.41
CA THR A 29 3.11 -4.59 -6.38
C THR A 29 2.34 -3.38 -6.90
N ILE A 30 1.64 -2.66 -6.03
CA ILE A 30 1.07 -1.35 -6.33
C ILE A 30 1.65 -0.30 -5.38
N LEU A 31 1.62 0.96 -5.81
CA LEU A 31 1.96 2.11 -4.98
C LEU A 31 0.67 2.77 -4.49
N VAL A 32 0.47 2.82 -3.17
CA VAL A 32 -0.69 3.44 -2.53
C VAL A 32 -0.26 4.76 -1.90
N PRO A 33 -0.82 5.91 -2.32
CA PRO A 33 -0.50 7.20 -1.72
C PRO A 33 -0.73 7.23 -0.21
N ILE A 34 0.15 7.91 0.51
CA ILE A 34 0.01 8.16 1.95
C ILE A 34 -0.76 9.48 2.13
N ASP A 35 -1.87 9.44 2.86
CA ASP A 35 -2.65 10.65 3.10
C ASP A 35 -1.81 11.72 3.83
N GLY A 36 -1.87 12.95 3.34
CA GLY A 36 -1.19 14.11 3.95
C GLY A 36 0.26 14.32 3.55
N THR A 37 0.82 13.51 2.64
CA THR A 37 2.20 13.66 2.13
C THR A 37 2.25 14.33 0.75
N GLU A 38 1.14 14.83 0.23
CA GLU A 38 1.11 15.53 -1.04
C GLU A 38 1.71 16.94 -0.90
N ASP A 39 2.76 17.21 -1.66
CA ASP A 39 3.46 18.49 -1.74
C ASP A 39 3.86 18.79 -3.18
N ASP A 40 3.47 19.96 -3.69
CA ASP A 40 3.74 20.42 -5.06
C ASP A 40 3.47 19.37 -6.17
N GLY A 41 2.41 18.57 -6.03
CA GLY A 41 1.99 17.55 -7.01
C GLY A 41 2.81 16.25 -6.97
N LEU A 42 3.69 16.10 -5.97
CA LEU A 42 4.33 14.85 -5.59
C LEU A 42 3.64 14.29 -4.35
N VAL A 43 3.53 12.98 -4.24
CA VAL A 43 2.94 12.31 -3.08
C VAL A 43 3.77 11.09 -2.73
N GLU A 44 4.03 10.89 -1.44
CA GLU A 44 4.70 9.68 -0.97
C GLU A 44 3.73 8.50 -1.07
N CYS A 45 4.26 7.32 -1.36
CA CYS A 45 3.45 6.13 -1.57
C CYS A 45 4.09 4.92 -0.90
N GLU A 46 3.26 4.05 -0.33
CA GLU A 46 3.70 2.72 0.08
C GLU A 46 3.51 1.67 -0.99
N GLN A 47 4.53 0.83 -1.13
CA GLN A 47 4.45 -0.36 -1.95
C GLN A 47 3.77 -1.51 -1.20
N ILE A 48 2.76 -2.08 -1.83
CA ILE A 48 1.98 -3.17 -1.28
C ILE A 48 1.92 -4.30 -2.31
N HIS A 49 2.23 -5.52 -1.89
CA HIS A 49 2.01 -6.70 -2.73
C HIS A 49 0.54 -6.78 -3.11
N LEU A 50 0.25 -6.93 -4.41
CA LEU A 50 -1.11 -6.95 -4.92
C LEU A 50 -1.94 -8.10 -4.28
N ASN A 51 -1.29 -9.23 -3.99
CA ASN A 51 -1.94 -10.40 -3.38
C ASN A 51 -2.24 -10.22 -1.88
N CYS A 52 -1.59 -9.28 -1.20
CA CYS A 52 -1.86 -8.98 0.20
C CYS A 52 -3.13 -8.12 0.39
N ILE A 53 -3.68 -7.58 -0.69
CA ILE A 53 -4.81 -6.66 -0.66
C ILE A 53 -6.12 -7.44 -0.54
N SER A 54 -6.86 -7.16 0.53
CA SER A 54 -8.17 -7.67 0.90
C SER A 54 -9.08 -6.50 1.27
N LEU A 55 -9.53 -5.76 0.25
CA LEU A 55 -10.35 -4.56 0.42
C LEU A 55 -11.77 -4.88 0.87
N ARG A 56 -12.31 -4.02 1.71
CA ARG A 56 -13.70 -3.96 2.15
C ARG A 56 -14.26 -2.61 1.75
N ILE A 57 -15.55 -2.56 1.42
CA ILE A 57 -16.26 -1.29 1.16
C ILE A 57 -17.28 -1.04 2.27
N ASN A 58 -17.20 0.13 2.91
CA ASN A 58 -18.26 0.60 3.79
C ASN A 58 -19.09 1.66 3.04
N LYS A 59 -20.25 1.24 2.54
CA LYS A 59 -21.16 2.11 1.76
C LYS A 59 -21.84 3.20 2.60
N GLY A 60 -21.94 3.03 3.92
CA GLY A 60 -22.56 4.02 4.80
C GLY A 60 -21.75 5.30 4.93
N ILE A 61 -20.42 5.17 4.84
CA ILE A 61 -19.46 6.29 4.98
C ILE A 61 -18.68 6.59 3.68
N GLY A 62 -18.76 5.71 2.67
CA GLY A 62 -18.14 5.94 1.36
C GLY A 62 -16.65 5.59 1.27
N TYR A 63 -16.17 4.62 2.05
CA TYR A 63 -14.75 4.22 2.08
C TYR A 63 -14.52 2.82 1.51
N ILE A 64 -13.38 2.65 0.83
CA ILE A 64 -12.77 1.36 0.53
C ILE A 64 -11.53 1.25 1.43
N TYR A 65 -11.43 0.18 2.22
CA TYR A 65 -10.43 0.07 3.28
C TYR A 65 -9.98 -1.38 3.50
N GLN A 66 -8.85 -1.55 4.17
CA GLN A 66 -8.40 -2.81 4.73
C GLN A 66 -7.88 -2.56 6.15
N VAL A 67 -8.21 -3.47 7.07
CA VAL A 67 -7.62 -3.45 8.42
C VAL A 67 -6.31 -4.23 8.38
N VAL A 68 -5.22 -3.53 8.65
CA VAL A 68 -3.89 -4.12 8.82
C VAL A 68 -3.62 -4.34 10.31
N LYS A 69 -3.03 -5.48 10.65
CA LYS A 69 -2.55 -5.72 12.01
C LYS A 69 -1.26 -4.93 12.18
N ASN A 70 -1.30 -3.81 12.91
CA ASN A 70 -0.08 -3.20 13.41
C ASN A 70 0.37 -3.99 14.63
N GLU A 71 1.60 -4.52 14.62
CA GLU A 71 2.27 -4.74 15.89
C GLU A 71 2.55 -3.36 16.50
N PRO A 72 2.26 -3.12 17.79
CA PRO A 72 2.63 -1.87 18.42
C PRO A 72 4.14 -1.70 18.26
N ASN A 73 4.56 -0.55 17.71
CA ASN A 73 5.96 -0.13 17.73
C ASN A 73 6.42 -0.17 19.19
N ASN A 74 7.26 -1.15 19.53
CA ASN A 74 7.86 -1.30 20.85
C ASN A 74 9.00 -0.30 21.02
#